data_AF-A0A524KG11-F1
#
_entry.id   AF-A0A524KG11-F1
#
_cell.length_a   1.000
_cell.length_b   1.000
_cell.length_c   1.000
_cell.angle_alpha   90.00
_cell.angle_beta   90.00
_cell.angle_gamma   90.00
#
_symmetry.space_group_name_H-M   'P 1'
#
loop_
_entity.id
_entity.type
_entity.pdbx_description
1 polymer ?
#
loop_
_entity_poly.entity_id
_entity_poly.type
_entity_poly.pdbx_seq_one_letter_code
_entity_poly.pdbx_strand_id
1 'polypeptide(L)'
;MSIRILLALMAAASVYTAHAQTAPVAAPTGQKSLSATMNVYVFPNSGQAPAQQSKDEGECYNWAVQNTGSDPFQIEKESEQQQQQTAQQQEAAKEAGKGSGARGAVGGAAAGALIGAIAGDAGKGAVIGAGVGLVGGRGRARRQQTEATEQAEQQGQAAAQASAGQLDNFKKAFSVCLEAKKYMVKY
;
A
#
# COMPACT_ATOMS: atom_id res chain seq x y z
N MET A 1 63.88 -5.46 -74.59
CA MET A 1 62.44 -5.78 -74.56
C MET A 1 62.29 -7.01 -73.68
N SER A 2 61.62 -7.01 -72.53
CA SER A 2 60.42 -6.26 -72.17
C SER A 2 60.30 -6.07 -70.65
N ILE A 3 59.79 -4.90 -70.29
CA ILE A 3 59.44 -4.41 -68.96
C ILE A 3 58.20 -5.17 -68.45
N ARG A 4 58.19 -5.58 -67.18
CA ARG A 4 56.94 -5.92 -66.47
C ARG A 4 56.87 -5.15 -65.15
N ILE A 5 55.78 -4.39 -65.09
CA ILE A 5 55.45 -3.30 -64.18
C ILE A 5 55.06 -3.86 -62.80
N LEU A 6 55.65 -3.30 -61.74
CA LEU A 6 55.19 -3.45 -60.37
C LEU A 6 53.80 -2.80 -60.23
N LEU A 7 52.79 -3.57 -59.81
CA LEU A 7 51.57 -3.02 -59.23
C LEU A 7 51.66 -3.16 -57.70
N ALA A 8 51.85 -2.03 -57.04
CA ALA A 8 51.73 -1.90 -55.59
C ALA A 8 50.25 -1.73 -55.23
N LEU A 9 49.68 -2.69 -54.50
CA LEU A 9 48.33 -2.59 -53.93
C LEU A 9 48.43 -1.94 -52.55
N MET A 10 48.08 -0.65 -52.46
CA MET A 10 47.88 0.08 -51.20
C MET A 10 46.53 -0.32 -50.61
N ALA A 11 46.52 -1.13 -49.55
CA ALA A 11 45.35 -1.38 -48.73
C ALA A 11 45.21 -0.25 -47.69
N ALA A 12 44.24 0.65 -47.89
CA ALA A 12 43.89 1.68 -46.92
C ALA A 12 43.10 1.04 -45.76
N ALA A 13 43.73 0.94 -44.59
CA ALA A 13 43.08 0.54 -43.35
C ALA A 13 42.32 1.73 -42.75
N SER A 14 41.01 1.77 -42.92
CA SER A 14 40.13 2.75 -42.27
C SER A 14 39.96 2.39 -40.79
N VAL A 15 40.59 3.15 -39.90
CA VAL A 15 40.40 3.07 -38.45
C VAL A 15 39.05 3.68 -38.10
N TYR A 16 38.06 2.87 -37.75
CA TYR A 16 36.81 3.33 -37.16
C TYR A 16 37.04 3.64 -35.68
N THR A 17 37.07 4.93 -35.32
CA THR A 17 37.06 5.37 -33.92
C THR A 17 35.63 5.23 -33.37
N ALA A 18 35.42 4.22 -32.53
CA ALA A 18 34.18 4.05 -31.77
C ALA A 18 34.06 5.19 -30.75
N HIS A 19 33.20 6.16 -31.03
CA HIS A 19 32.83 7.20 -30.07
C HIS A 19 31.78 6.63 -29.11
N ALA A 20 32.16 6.43 -27.84
CA ALA A 20 31.21 6.18 -26.77
C ALA A 20 30.34 7.43 -26.59
N GLN A 21 29.13 7.42 -27.15
CA GLN A 21 28.12 8.45 -26.91
C GLN A 21 27.56 8.28 -25.49
N THR A 22 28.07 9.06 -24.54
CA THR A 22 27.40 9.27 -23.26
C THR A 22 26.10 10.04 -23.53
N ALA A 23 24.98 9.33 -23.58
CA ALA A 23 23.67 9.95 -23.68
C ALA A 23 23.43 10.85 -22.44
N PRO A 24 22.89 12.06 -22.62
CA PRO A 24 22.57 12.94 -21.50
C PRO A 24 21.52 12.28 -20.61
N VAL A 25 21.80 12.22 -19.31
CA VAL A 25 20.83 11.79 -18.30
C VAL A 25 19.67 12.79 -18.34
N ALA A 26 18.54 12.36 -18.90
CA ALA A 26 17.33 13.18 -18.93
C ALA A 26 16.91 13.53 -17.50
N ALA A 27 16.67 14.81 -17.24
CA ALA A 27 16.17 15.29 -15.96
C ALA A 27 14.85 14.59 -15.60
N PRO A 28 14.59 14.29 -14.31
CA PRO A 28 13.35 13.66 -13.90
C PRO A 28 12.16 14.56 -14.26
N THR A 29 11.35 14.13 -15.21
CA THR A 29 10.00 14.66 -15.41
C THR A 29 9.25 14.42 -14.10
N GLY A 30 8.71 15.46 -13.46
CA GLY A 30 8.18 15.45 -12.08
C GLY A 30 7.00 14.51 -11.76
N GLN A 31 6.80 13.42 -12.50
CA GLN A 31 5.93 12.32 -12.14
C GLN A 31 6.60 11.42 -11.11
N LYS A 32 5.86 11.11 -10.05
CA LYS A 32 6.26 10.15 -9.02
C LYS A 32 6.38 8.77 -9.67
N SER A 33 7.50 8.07 -9.44
CA SER A 33 7.68 6.70 -9.97
C SER A 33 6.74 5.72 -9.27
N LEU A 34 6.51 4.54 -9.87
CA LEU A 34 5.62 3.52 -9.29
C LEU A 34 6.12 3.08 -7.90
N SER A 35 7.43 2.93 -7.76
CA SER A 35 8.05 2.62 -6.47
C SER A 35 7.71 3.67 -5.41
N ALA A 36 7.78 4.95 -5.78
CA ALA A 36 7.54 6.04 -4.86
C ALA A 36 6.06 6.16 -4.43
N THR A 37 5.08 5.67 -5.21
CA THR A 37 3.68 5.62 -4.74
C THR A 37 3.50 4.64 -3.59
N MET A 38 4.35 3.61 -3.50
CA MET A 38 4.28 2.56 -2.46
C MET A 38 5.32 2.77 -1.35
N ASN A 39 5.89 3.97 -1.23
CA ASN A 39 6.99 4.28 -0.30
C ASN A 39 8.22 3.36 -0.47
N VAL A 40 8.50 2.95 -1.71
CA VAL A 40 9.72 2.24 -2.10
C VAL A 40 10.67 3.25 -2.77
N TYR A 41 11.84 3.41 -2.19
CA TYR A 41 12.91 4.27 -2.68
C TYR A 41 13.83 3.48 -3.59
N VAL A 42 13.94 3.91 -4.84
CA VAL A 42 14.70 3.21 -5.89
C VAL A 42 15.72 4.14 -6.48
N PHE A 43 16.97 3.70 -6.48
CA PHE A 43 18.09 4.43 -7.06
C PHE A 43 18.74 3.63 -8.19
N PRO A 44 18.92 4.21 -9.39
CA PRO A 44 19.57 3.54 -10.52
C PRO A 44 21.08 3.43 -10.30
N ASN A 45 21.56 2.28 -9.82
CA ASN A 45 22.96 2.09 -9.45
C ASN A 45 23.90 1.77 -10.63
N SER A 46 23.38 1.71 -11.85
CA SER A 46 24.16 1.40 -13.07
C SER A 46 23.84 2.34 -14.22
N GLY A 47 23.36 3.56 -13.92
CA GLY A 47 23.09 4.58 -14.93
C GLY A 47 21.84 4.32 -15.76
N GLN A 48 20.88 3.54 -15.25
CA GLN A 48 19.62 3.26 -15.94
C GLN A 48 18.86 4.57 -16.20
N ALA A 49 18.40 4.75 -17.43
CA ALA A 49 17.59 5.91 -17.80
C ALA A 49 16.20 5.87 -17.12
N PRO A 50 15.56 7.02 -16.84
CA PRO A 50 14.24 7.06 -16.21
C PRO A 50 13.18 6.22 -16.94
N ALA A 51 13.18 6.26 -18.28
CA ALA A 51 12.25 5.46 -19.09
C ALA A 51 12.48 3.95 -18.96
N GLN A 52 13.72 3.52 -18.72
CA GLN A 52 14.05 2.13 -18.45
C GLN A 52 13.59 1.74 -17.04
N GLN A 53 13.83 2.61 -16.04
CA GLN A 53 13.32 2.41 -14.69
C GLN A 53 11.80 2.23 -14.66
N SER A 54 11.03 3.05 -15.37
CA SER A 54 9.57 2.89 -15.40
C SER A 54 9.12 1.54 -15.99
N LYS A 55 9.83 1.02 -17.00
CA LYS A 55 9.56 -0.32 -17.55
C LYS A 55 9.92 -1.42 -16.55
N ASP A 56 11.09 -1.31 -15.94
CA ASP A 56 11.58 -2.27 -14.94
C ASP A 56 10.68 -2.29 -13.70
N GLU A 57 10.21 -1.13 -13.24
CA GLU A 57 9.20 -1.02 -12.18
C GLU A 57 7.91 -1.74 -12.57
N GLY A 58 7.40 -1.56 -13.80
CA GLY A 58 6.20 -2.26 -14.27
C GLY A 58 6.36 -3.78 -14.34
N GLU A 59 7.50 -4.26 -14.83
CA GLU A 59 7.82 -5.70 -14.86
C GLU A 59 7.94 -6.28 -13.45
N CYS A 60 8.67 -5.60 -12.57
CA CYS A 60 8.86 -6.04 -11.18
C CYS A 60 7.58 -5.96 -10.36
N TYR A 61 6.68 -5.02 -10.66
CA TYR A 61 5.35 -4.98 -10.08
C TYR A 61 4.57 -6.25 -10.42
N ASN A 62 4.47 -6.58 -11.71
CA ASN A 62 3.74 -7.77 -12.17
C ASN A 62 4.33 -9.05 -11.59
N TRP A 63 5.66 -9.15 -11.54
CA TRP A 63 6.33 -10.27 -10.91
C TRP A 63 6.02 -10.36 -9.42
N ALA A 64 6.04 -9.24 -8.68
CA ALA A 64 5.75 -9.20 -7.26
C ALA A 64 4.29 -9.57 -6.94
N VAL A 65 3.33 -9.13 -7.75
CA VAL A 65 1.92 -9.57 -7.63
C VAL A 65 1.81 -11.08 -7.83
N GLN A 66 2.42 -11.63 -8.88
CA GLN A 66 2.39 -13.07 -9.14
C GLN A 66 3.09 -13.89 -8.05
N ASN A 67 4.20 -13.38 -7.51
CA ASN A 67 4.99 -14.08 -6.50
C ASN A 67 4.35 -14.04 -5.10
N THR A 68 3.67 -12.95 -4.75
CA THR A 68 3.08 -12.77 -3.41
C THR A 68 1.60 -13.06 -3.35
N GLY A 69 0.90 -13.06 -4.49
CA GLY A 69 -0.56 -13.18 -4.57
C GLY A 69 -1.31 -11.93 -4.11
N SER A 70 -0.60 -10.82 -3.88
CA SER A 70 -1.14 -9.58 -3.32
C SER A 70 -0.86 -8.40 -4.25
N ASP A 71 -1.90 -7.60 -4.51
CA ASP A 71 -1.78 -6.33 -5.22
C ASP A 71 -1.81 -5.16 -4.20
N PRO A 72 -0.79 -4.30 -4.15
CA PRO A 72 -0.69 -3.24 -3.15
C PRO A 72 -1.77 -2.18 -3.28
N PHE A 73 -2.25 -1.89 -4.50
CA PHE A 73 -3.32 -0.91 -4.71
C PHE A 73 -4.68 -1.46 -4.34
N GLN A 74 -4.89 -2.78 -4.49
CA GLN A 74 -6.11 -3.42 -3.97
C GLN A 74 -6.14 -3.38 -2.44
N ILE A 75 -5.01 -3.70 -1.79
CA ILE A 75 -4.93 -3.63 -0.32
C ILE A 75 -5.14 -2.20 0.19
N GLU A 76 -4.53 -1.22 -0.46
CA GLU A 76 -4.70 0.19 -0.09
C GLU A 76 -6.15 0.64 -0.25
N LYS A 77 -6.80 0.28 -1.36
CA LYS A 77 -8.22 0.56 -1.60
C LYS A 77 -9.12 -0.09 -0.55
N GLU A 78 -8.87 -1.35 -0.20
CA GLU A 78 -9.63 -2.05 0.85
C GLU A 78 -9.47 -1.36 2.21
N SER A 79 -8.24 -0.95 2.55
CA SER A 79 -7.94 -0.19 3.77
C SER A 79 -8.66 1.17 3.78
N GLU A 80 -8.63 1.92 2.68
CA GLU A 80 -9.34 3.20 2.55
C GLU A 80 -10.86 3.04 2.69
N GLN A 81 -11.43 2.01 2.04
CA GLN A 81 -12.85 1.72 2.16
C GLN A 81 -13.25 1.37 3.60
N GLN A 82 -12.42 0.58 4.29
CA GLN A 82 -12.66 0.23 5.68
C GLN A 82 -12.57 1.45 6.60
N GLN A 83 -11.63 2.36 6.35
CA GLN A 83 -11.52 3.63 7.08
C GLN A 83 -12.74 4.53 6.85
N GLN A 84 -13.20 4.67 5.61
CA GLN A 84 -14.38 5.48 5.28
C GLN A 84 -15.65 4.91 5.93
N GLN A 85 -15.85 3.59 5.87
CA GLN A 85 -16.98 2.94 6.54
C GLN A 85 -16.93 3.15 8.06
N THR A 86 -15.75 3.02 8.66
CA THR A 86 -15.56 3.25 10.10
C THR A 86 -15.89 4.70 10.47
N ALA A 87 -15.43 5.67 9.69
CA ALA A 87 -15.71 7.09 9.93
C ALA A 87 -17.22 7.40 9.87
N GLN A 88 -17.91 6.91 8.84
CA GLN A 88 -19.36 7.09 8.68
C GLN A 88 -20.15 6.46 9.83
N GLN A 89 -19.77 5.26 10.27
CA GLN A 89 -20.42 4.58 11.38
C GLN A 89 -20.17 5.27 12.72
N GLN A 90 -18.98 5.84 12.93
CA GLN A 90 -18.69 6.66 14.11
C GLN A 90 -19.52 7.95 14.16
N GLU A 91 -19.71 8.61 13.02
CA GLU A 91 -20.57 9.80 12.93
C GLU A 91 -22.03 9.45 13.24
N ALA A 92 -22.57 8.39 12.61
CA ALA A 92 -23.92 7.91 12.87
C ALA A 92 -24.14 7.49 14.33
N ALA A 93 -23.14 6.86 14.97
CA ALA A 93 -23.20 6.51 16.38
C ALA A 93 -23.20 7.75 17.31
N LYS A 94 -22.41 8.79 16.98
CA LYS A 94 -22.40 10.05 17.73
C LYS A 94 -23.74 10.77 17.65
N GLU A 95 -24.42 10.70 16.51
CA GLU A 95 -25.75 11.29 16.35
C GLU A 95 -26.83 10.50 17.09
N ALA A 96 -26.81 9.17 16.97
CA ALA A 96 -27.77 8.30 17.66
C ALA A 96 -27.65 8.39 19.19
N GLY A 97 -26.45 8.60 19.74
CA GLY A 97 -26.24 8.74 21.19
C GLY A 97 -26.71 10.05 21.83
N LYS A 98 -27.13 11.06 21.04
CA LYS A 98 -27.61 12.37 21.57
C LYS A 98 -29.05 12.25 22.08
N GLY A 99 -29.26 11.77 23.30
CA GLY A 99 -30.59 11.75 23.92
C GLY A 99 -30.59 11.36 25.39
N SER A 100 -31.61 11.79 26.14
CA SER A 100 -31.83 11.39 27.55
C SER A 100 -33.11 10.57 27.70
N GLY A 101 -33.21 9.82 28.80
CA GLY A 101 -34.37 8.95 29.09
C GLY A 101 -34.53 7.82 28.06
N ALA A 102 -35.77 7.42 27.78
CA ALA A 102 -36.07 6.33 26.84
C ALA A 102 -35.52 6.59 25.43
N ARG A 103 -35.53 7.85 24.97
CA ARG A 103 -34.90 8.25 23.70
C ARG A 103 -33.38 8.07 23.71
N GLY A 104 -32.73 8.35 24.85
CA GLY A 104 -31.32 8.09 25.06
C GLY A 104 -30.97 6.60 25.12
N ALA A 105 -31.86 5.75 25.67
CA ALA A 105 -31.66 4.30 25.67
C ALA A 105 -31.79 3.70 24.27
N VAL A 106 -32.79 4.12 23.48
CA VAL A 106 -32.94 3.68 22.08
C VAL A 106 -31.80 4.20 21.20
N GLY A 107 -31.46 5.48 21.34
CA GLY A 107 -30.35 6.10 20.63
C GLY A 107 -29.00 5.51 21.01
N GLY A 108 -28.79 5.24 22.30
CA GLY A 108 -27.63 4.52 22.81
C GLY A 108 -27.57 3.09 22.26
N ALA A 109 -28.69 2.36 22.20
CA ALA A 109 -28.75 1.03 21.61
C ALA A 109 -28.41 1.04 20.12
N ALA A 110 -28.92 2.01 19.35
CA ALA A 110 -28.58 2.16 17.95
C ALA A 110 -27.10 2.51 17.75
N ALA A 111 -26.58 3.48 18.51
CA ALA A 111 -25.17 3.84 18.49
C ALA A 111 -24.26 2.67 18.88
N GLY A 112 -24.67 1.94 19.92
CA GLY A 112 -23.99 0.76 20.40
C GLY A 112 -24.03 -0.37 19.38
N ALA A 113 -25.15 -0.58 18.68
CA ALA A 113 -25.26 -1.59 17.62
C ALA A 113 -24.33 -1.30 16.45
N LEU A 114 -24.22 -0.04 16.06
CA LEU A 114 -23.31 0.42 15.01
C LEU A 114 -21.85 0.19 15.40
N ILE A 115 -21.46 0.59 16.62
CA ILE A 115 -20.10 0.36 17.13
C ILE A 115 -19.83 -1.13 17.34
N GLY A 116 -20.83 -1.89 17.80
CA GLY A 116 -20.76 -3.33 17.94
C GLY A 116 -20.57 -4.04 16.61
N ALA A 117 -21.18 -3.55 15.52
CA ALA A 117 -20.97 -4.11 14.19
C ALA A 117 -19.50 -3.97 13.72
N ILE A 118 -18.82 -2.88 14.10
CA ILE A 118 -17.37 -2.70 13.87
C ILE A 118 -16.58 -3.75 14.66
N ALA A 119 -17.03 -4.06 15.87
CA ALA A 119 -16.47 -5.09 16.74
C ALA A 119 -16.81 -6.54 16.33
N GLY A 120 -17.57 -6.73 15.25
CA GLY A 120 -18.07 -8.04 14.84
C GLY A 120 -19.31 -8.53 15.62
N ASP A 121 -19.88 -7.73 16.52
CA ASP A 121 -21.06 -8.06 17.30
C ASP A 121 -21.99 -6.85 17.56
N ALA A 122 -22.88 -6.59 16.60
CA ALA A 122 -23.90 -5.55 16.69
C ALA A 122 -24.89 -5.79 17.84
N GLY A 123 -25.16 -7.05 18.20
CA GLY A 123 -26.12 -7.42 19.23
C GLY A 123 -25.63 -7.05 20.64
N LYS A 124 -24.38 -7.42 20.97
CA LYS A 124 -23.72 -6.97 22.20
C LYS A 124 -23.62 -5.46 22.26
N GLY A 125 -23.20 -4.84 21.15
CA GLY A 125 -23.09 -3.40 21.06
C GLY A 125 -24.41 -2.69 21.37
N ALA A 126 -25.53 -3.20 20.84
CA ALA A 126 -26.86 -2.66 21.09
C ALA A 126 -27.29 -2.78 22.56
N VAL A 127 -27.06 -3.94 23.17
CA VAL A 127 -27.37 -4.20 24.58
C VAL A 127 -26.55 -3.29 25.49
N ILE A 128 -25.26 -3.14 25.20
CA ILE A 128 -24.35 -2.25 25.92
C ILE A 128 -24.83 -0.80 25.77
N GLY A 129 -25.10 -0.36 24.55
CA GLY A 129 -25.57 0.99 24.24
C GLY A 129 -26.92 1.33 24.89
N ALA A 130 -27.84 0.38 24.96
CA ALA A 130 -29.11 0.53 25.68
C ALA A 130 -28.89 0.65 27.20
N GLY A 131 -27.96 -0.15 27.73
CA GLY A 131 -27.65 -0.24 29.16
C GLY A 131 -26.98 1.02 29.73
N VAL A 132 -26.26 1.80 28.91
CA VAL A 132 -25.67 3.08 29.35
C VAL A 132 -26.75 4.15 29.62
N GLY A 133 -27.93 4.05 28.98
CA GLY A 133 -29.05 4.99 29.12
C GLY A 133 -30.01 4.73 30.30
N LEU A 134 -30.02 3.51 30.87
CA LEU A 134 -30.89 3.14 31.98
C LEU A 134 -30.07 3.05 33.28
N VAL A 135 -30.45 3.84 34.29
CA VAL A 135 -29.65 4.17 35.48
C VAL A 135 -29.30 2.98 36.40
N GLY A 136 -29.82 1.77 36.17
CA GLY A 136 -29.57 0.58 37.00
C GLY A 136 -28.56 -0.40 36.37
N GLY A 137 -27.29 -0.36 36.80
CA GLY A 137 -26.30 -1.40 36.43
C GLY A 137 -25.00 -0.92 35.78
N ARG A 138 -24.68 0.38 35.84
CA ARG A 138 -23.47 1.00 35.24
C ARG A 138 -22.18 0.20 35.41
N GLY A 139 -21.93 -0.41 36.57
CA GLY A 139 -20.68 -1.14 36.83
C GLY A 139 -20.50 -2.38 35.95
N ARG A 140 -21.55 -3.19 35.77
CA ARG A 140 -21.50 -4.39 34.91
C ARG A 140 -21.57 -4.03 33.43
N ALA A 141 -22.44 -3.09 33.07
CA ALA A 141 -22.53 -2.60 31.70
C ALA A 141 -21.19 -2.02 31.21
N ARG A 142 -20.48 -1.28 32.07
CA ARG A 142 -19.18 -0.69 31.74
C ARG A 142 -18.07 -1.73 31.60
N ARG A 143 -18.06 -2.79 32.42
CA ARG A 143 -17.10 -3.91 32.26
C ARG A 143 -17.33 -4.69 30.98
N GLN A 144 -18.58 -5.04 30.68
CA GLN A 144 -18.94 -5.72 29.43
C GLN A 144 -18.67 -4.86 28.20
N GLN A 145 -18.85 -3.53 28.33
CA GLN A 145 -18.44 -2.57 27.30
C GLN A 145 -16.94 -2.61 27.07
N THR A 146 -16.12 -2.55 28.13
CA THR A 146 -14.66 -2.63 28.01
C THR A 146 -14.23 -3.93 27.34
N GLU A 147 -14.74 -5.09 27.77
CA GLU A 147 -14.39 -6.38 27.18
C GLU A 147 -14.78 -6.48 25.69
N ALA A 148 -15.96 -5.98 25.31
CA ALA A 148 -16.41 -5.97 23.92
C ALA A 148 -15.59 -5.00 23.05
N THR A 149 -15.22 -3.83 23.60
CA THR A 149 -14.36 -2.86 22.91
C THR A 149 -12.93 -3.39 22.76
N GLU A 150 -12.36 -4.04 23.78
CA GLU A 150 -11.03 -4.66 23.69
C GLU A 150 -10.98 -5.75 22.62
N GLN A 151 -12.01 -6.59 22.53
CA GLN A 151 -12.12 -7.61 21.47
C GLN A 151 -12.24 -6.98 20.08
N ALA A 152 -13.02 -5.89 19.95
CA ALA A 152 -13.14 -5.11 18.72
C ALA A 152 -11.80 -4.55 18.25
N GLU A 153 -11.08 -3.90 19.17
CA GLU A 153 -9.79 -3.30 18.91
C GLU A 153 -8.76 -4.35 18.51
N GLN A 154 -8.74 -5.51 19.19
CA GLN A 154 -7.86 -6.62 18.83
C GLN A 154 -8.14 -7.15 17.42
N GLN A 155 -9.42 -7.32 17.03
CA GLN A 155 -9.78 -7.77 15.69
C GLN A 155 -9.43 -6.74 14.61
N GLY A 156 -9.71 -5.46 14.87
CA GLY A 156 -9.35 -4.37 13.96
C GLY A 156 -7.84 -4.23 13.79
N GLN A 157 -7.07 -4.36 14.87
CA GLN A 157 -5.61 -4.37 14.83
C GLN A 157 -5.07 -5.58 14.07
N ALA A 158 -5.63 -6.77 14.26
CA ALA A 158 -5.22 -7.97 13.54
C ALA A 158 -5.46 -7.85 12.02
N ALA A 159 -6.61 -7.30 11.61
CA ALA A 159 -6.90 -7.04 10.20
C ALA A 159 -5.91 -6.03 9.58
N ALA A 160 -5.67 -4.91 10.28
CA ALA A 160 -4.69 -3.91 9.83
C ALA A 160 -3.26 -4.47 9.75
N GLN A 161 -2.87 -5.31 10.71
CA GLN A 161 -1.57 -6.00 10.70
C GLN A 161 -1.44 -6.98 9.55
N ALA A 162 -2.52 -7.71 9.21
CA ALA A 162 -2.53 -8.62 8.07
C ALA A 162 -2.33 -7.87 6.75
N SER A 163 -3.06 -6.77 6.52
CA SER A 163 -2.89 -5.90 5.34
C SER A 163 -1.48 -5.30 5.27
N ALA A 164 -0.95 -4.82 6.40
CA ALA A 164 0.42 -4.32 6.47
C ALA A 164 1.46 -5.39 6.12
N GLY A 165 1.25 -6.63 6.58
CA GLY A 165 2.11 -7.77 6.25
C GLY A 165 2.06 -8.14 4.77
N GLN A 166 0.88 -8.08 4.13
CA GLN A 166 0.74 -8.31 2.70
C GLN A 166 1.45 -7.22 1.88
N LEU A 167 1.31 -5.95 2.27
CA LEU A 167 2.03 -4.84 1.63
C LEU A 167 3.54 -4.98 1.80
N ASP A 168 4.03 -5.30 2.99
CA ASP A 168 5.46 -5.52 3.25
C ASP A 168 6.02 -6.68 2.42
N ASN A 169 5.29 -7.79 2.31
CA ASN A 169 5.69 -8.92 1.47
C ASN A 169 5.72 -8.53 -0.03
N PHE A 170 4.74 -7.76 -0.50
CA PHE A 170 4.78 -7.21 -1.85
C PHE A 170 6.02 -6.34 -2.07
N LYS A 171 6.30 -5.39 -1.17
CA LYS A 171 7.46 -4.49 -1.27
C LYS A 171 8.79 -5.25 -1.24
N LYS A 172 8.90 -6.30 -0.43
CA LYS A 172 10.03 -7.25 -0.42
C LYS A 172 10.25 -7.83 -1.81
N ALA A 173 9.23 -8.47 -2.38
CA ALA A 173 9.33 -9.09 -3.70
C ALA A 173 9.68 -8.04 -4.78
N PHE A 174 8.94 -6.94 -4.82
CA PHE A 174 9.18 -5.85 -5.76
C PHE A 174 10.62 -5.33 -5.72
N SER A 175 11.16 -5.15 -4.51
CA SER A 175 12.53 -4.69 -4.29
C SER A 175 13.57 -5.70 -4.74
N VAL A 176 13.37 -6.99 -4.45
CA VAL A 176 14.28 -8.07 -4.90
C VAL A 176 14.39 -8.11 -6.43
N CYS A 177 13.28 -7.95 -7.15
CA CYS A 177 13.30 -7.90 -8.61
C CYS A 177 14.10 -6.70 -9.14
N LEU A 178 13.92 -5.52 -8.54
CA LEU A 178 14.65 -4.32 -8.90
C LEU A 178 16.14 -4.43 -8.54
N GLU A 179 16.49 -5.00 -7.40
CA GLU A 179 17.89 -5.25 -7.02
C GLU A 179 18.59 -6.18 -8.03
N ALA A 180 17.89 -7.21 -8.51
CA ALA A 180 18.40 -8.09 -9.58
C ALA A 180 18.68 -7.33 -10.89
N LYS A 181 17.92 -6.27 -11.16
CA LYS A 181 18.10 -5.34 -12.29
C LYS A 181 19.08 -4.19 -12.01
N LYS A 182 19.91 -4.31 -10.96
CA LYS A 182 20.96 -3.35 -10.58
C LYS A 182 20.42 -1.99 -10.08
N TYR A 183 19.26 -2.00 -9.44
CA TYR A 183 18.80 -0.87 -8.63
C TYR A 183 19.25 -1.04 -7.17
N MET A 184 19.46 0.07 -6.47
CA MET A 184 19.51 0.09 -5.00
C MET A 184 18.12 0.41 -4.48
N VAL A 185 17.58 -0.43 -3.61
CA VAL A 185 16.20 -0.31 -3.15
C VAL A 185 16.12 -0.27 -1.63
N LYS A 186 15.21 0.56 -1.10
CA LYS A 186 14.83 0.64 0.32
C LYS A 186 13.33 0.88 0.44
N TYR A 187 12.67 0.28 1.43
CA TYR A 187 11.24 0.45 1.69
C TYR A 187 10.91 0.21 3.17
#